data_AF-A0A536VEP2-F1
#
_entry.id   AF-A0A536VEP2-F1
#
_cell.length_a   1.000
_cell.length_b   1.000
_cell.length_c   1.000
_cell.angle_alpha   90.00
_cell.angle_beta   90.00
_cell.angle_gamma   90.00
#
_symmetry.space_group_name_H-M   'P 1'
#
loop_
_entity.id
_entity.type
_entity.pdbx_description
1 polymer ?
#
loop_
_entity_poly.entity_id
_entity_poly.type
_entity_poly.pdbx_seq_one_letter_code
_entity_poly.pdbx_strand_id
1 'polypeptide(L)'
;PMARYFKGSGHIVRFIEYMDVGATNGWRMDDVLPSAEIVRMIGEKMPLETVEPNYTGEVAERWRYRDGSGEIGVISSVTQAFCRTCTRARLSTEGMLYTCLFAMAGYDLRGLLRGGSSDQETSDAIARIWQARTDRYSEIRTAETAKLRKIEMSYIGG
;
A
#
# COMPACT_ATOMS: atom_id res chain seq x y z
N PRO A 1 14.51 -11.66 14.11
CA PRO A 1 15.42 -12.40 13.19
C PRO A 1 15.79 -11.61 11.93
N MET A 2 14.80 -11.16 11.14
CA MET A 2 15.05 -10.41 9.89
C MET A 2 15.75 -9.05 10.10
N ALA A 3 15.31 -8.25 11.07
CA ALA A 3 15.96 -6.97 11.40
C ALA A 3 17.46 -7.14 11.70
N ARG A 4 17.83 -8.18 12.47
CA ARG A 4 19.22 -8.50 12.78
C ARG A 4 19.99 -8.97 11.56
N TYR A 5 19.36 -9.77 10.69
CA TYR A 5 19.99 -10.32 9.49
C TYR A 5 20.39 -9.21 8.51
N PHE A 6 19.53 -8.22 8.31
CA PHE A 6 19.77 -7.13 7.36
C PHE A 6 20.57 -5.94 7.95
N LYS A 7 20.71 -5.85 9.27
CA LYS A 7 21.52 -4.82 9.93
C LYS A 7 22.97 -4.87 9.42
N GLY A 8 23.50 -3.72 8.99
CA GLY A 8 24.85 -3.61 8.41
C GLY A 8 25.01 -4.15 6.98
N SER A 9 23.97 -4.73 6.37
CA SER A 9 24.05 -5.30 5.01
C SER A 9 23.94 -4.26 3.88
N GLY A 10 23.63 -3.00 4.21
CA GLY A 10 23.26 -1.97 3.23
C GLY A 10 21.81 -2.04 2.74
N HIS A 11 21.05 -3.08 3.09
CA HIS A 11 19.65 -3.22 2.71
C HIS A 11 18.71 -2.78 3.85
N ILE A 12 17.72 -1.95 3.51
CA ILE A 12 16.67 -1.52 4.45
C ILE A 12 15.52 -2.52 4.37
N VAL A 13 15.39 -3.34 5.40
CA VAL A 13 14.22 -4.23 5.55
C VAL A 13 12.99 -3.41 5.92
N ARG A 14 11.85 -3.70 5.28
CA ARG A 14 10.56 -3.07 5.57
C ARG A 14 9.56 -4.09 6.10
N PHE A 15 8.97 -3.77 7.24
CA PHE A 15 7.88 -4.55 7.83
C PHE A 15 6.56 -3.90 7.44
N ILE A 16 5.63 -4.69 6.91
CA ILE A 16 4.33 -4.21 6.42
C ILE A 16 3.25 -4.90 7.25
N GLU A 17 2.30 -4.13 7.78
CA GLU A 17 1.17 -4.70 8.51
C GLU A 17 0.34 -5.60 7.59
N TYR A 18 -0.03 -6.76 8.12
CA TYR A 18 -0.86 -7.71 7.40
C TYR A 18 -2.23 -7.10 7.10
N MET A 19 -2.61 -7.05 5.82
CA MET A 19 -3.83 -6.38 5.35
C MET A 19 -4.87 -7.36 4.81
N ASP A 20 -6.15 -7.00 4.97
CA ASP A 20 -7.31 -7.63 4.33
C ASP A 20 -7.41 -7.29 2.83
N VAL A 21 -6.41 -7.68 2.04
CA VAL A 21 -6.45 -7.47 0.59
C VAL A 21 -7.02 -8.69 -0.12
N GLY A 22 -8.11 -8.48 -0.86
CA GLY A 22 -8.92 -9.55 -1.43
C GLY A 22 -10.11 -9.94 -0.56
N ALA A 23 -10.78 -11.03 -0.93
CA ALA A 23 -11.92 -11.59 -0.17
C ALA A 23 -11.64 -13.02 0.33
N THR A 24 -10.47 -13.57 0.03
CA THR A 24 -10.16 -15.01 0.18
C THR A 24 -9.12 -15.33 1.24
N ASN A 25 -8.51 -14.33 1.88
CA ASN A 25 -7.37 -14.50 2.79
C ASN A 25 -7.75 -14.77 4.26
N GLY A 26 -9.05 -14.80 4.59
CA GLY A 26 -9.55 -15.06 5.94
C GLY A 26 -9.02 -14.08 7.01
N TRP A 27 -8.59 -12.89 6.60
CA TRP A 27 -7.90 -11.92 7.44
C TRP A 27 -8.72 -11.55 8.69
N ARG A 28 -8.02 -11.43 9.81
CA ARG A 28 -8.57 -10.94 11.08
C ARG A 28 -7.69 -9.84 11.64
N MET A 29 -8.32 -8.87 12.32
CA MET A 29 -7.60 -7.83 13.05
C MET A 29 -6.65 -8.42 14.10
N ASP A 30 -6.99 -9.56 14.70
CA ASP A 30 -6.17 -10.25 15.70
C ASP A 30 -4.84 -10.77 15.14
N ASP A 31 -4.72 -10.92 13.82
CA ASP A 31 -3.50 -11.39 13.15
C ASP A 31 -2.54 -10.23 12.80
N VAL A 32 -2.95 -8.99 13.09
CA VAL A 32 -2.15 -7.79 12.79
C VAL A 32 -1.25 -7.45 13.96
N LEU A 33 0.06 -7.54 13.74
CA LEU A 33 1.06 -6.97 14.65
C LEU A 33 1.28 -5.48 14.30
N PRO A 34 0.93 -4.52 15.18
CA PRO A 34 1.10 -3.10 14.90
C PRO A 34 2.55 -2.70 14.65
N SER A 35 2.77 -1.77 13.73
CA SER A 35 4.11 -1.24 13.39
C SER A 35 4.86 -0.70 14.61
N ALA A 36 4.16 0.00 15.51
CA ALA A 36 4.74 0.50 16.76
C ALA A 36 5.26 -0.63 17.67
N GLU A 37 4.59 -1.79 17.67
CA GLU A 37 5.04 -2.95 18.44
C GLU A 37 6.28 -3.59 17.80
N ILE A 38 6.34 -3.67 16.47
CA ILE A 38 7.53 -4.13 15.74
C ILE A 38 8.74 -3.25 16.10
N VAL A 39 8.57 -1.93 16.05
CA VAL A 39 9.61 -0.97 16.42
C VAL A 39 10.04 -1.17 17.88
N ARG A 40 9.09 -1.31 18.81
CA ARG A 40 9.38 -1.57 20.23
C ARG A 40 10.20 -2.84 20.42
N MET A 41 9.74 -3.97 19.86
CA MET A 41 10.40 -5.27 19.98
C MET A 41 11.82 -5.26 19.41
N ILE A 42 12.03 -4.56 18.29
CA ILE A 42 13.37 -4.40 17.70
C ILE A 42 14.22 -3.48 18.60
N GLY A 43 13.67 -2.33 19.00
CA GLY A 43 14.34 -1.31 19.82
C GLY A 43 14.85 -1.84 21.16
N GLU A 44 14.14 -2.78 21.79
CA GLU A 44 14.56 -3.46 23.02
C GLU A 44 15.89 -4.24 22.88
N LYS A 45 16.23 -4.67 21.67
CA LYS A 45 17.45 -5.48 21.40
C LYS A 45 18.47 -4.74 20.55
N MET A 46 18.03 -3.82 19.70
CA MET A 46 18.83 -3.04 18.77
C MET A 46 18.25 -1.63 18.77
N PRO A 47 18.75 -0.72 19.63
CA PRO A 47 18.14 0.59 19.85
C PRO A 47 17.91 1.37 18.56
N LEU A 48 16.69 1.88 18.42
CA LEU A 48 16.24 2.66 17.26
C LEU A 48 15.99 4.12 17.63
N GLU A 49 16.01 4.98 16.62
CA GLU A 49 15.53 6.36 16.67
C GLU A 49 14.79 6.70 15.37
N THR A 50 13.81 7.60 15.46
CA THR A 50 13.01 8.05 14.32
C THR A 50 13.88 8.85 13.34
N VAL A 51 13.62 8.69 12.05
CA VAL A 51 14.25 9.45 10.99
C VAL A 51 13.16 10.17 10.18
N GLU A 52 13.43 11.43 9.83
CA GLU A 52 12.54 12.20 8.97
C GLU A 52 12.33 11.51 7.60
N PRO A 53 11.13 11.66 7.00
CA PRO A 53 10.88 11.14 5.67
C PRO A 53 11.80 11.80 4.64
N ASN A 54 12.20 11.05 3.63
CA ASN A 54 12.99 11.54 2.50
C ASN A 54 12.20 12.50 1.60
N TYR A 55 10.88 12.35 1.57
CA TYR A 55 9.98 13.14 0.73
C TYR A 55 8.56 13.17 1.29
N THR A 56 7.79 14.18 0.90
CA THR A 56 6.38 14.32 1.30
C THR A 56 5.57 13.11 0.84
N GLY A 57 4.88 12.48 1.78
CA GLY A 57 4.05 11.30 1.50
C GLY A 57 4.82 9.98 1.44
N GLU A 58 6.08 9.93 1.91
CA GLU A 58 6.75 8.65 2.15
C GLU A 58 5.91 7.78 3.10
N VAL A 59 5.53 6.60 2.62
CA VAL A 59 4.59 5.71 3.30
C VAL A 59 5.26 4.90 4.42
N ALA A 60 6.56 4.63 4.28
CA ALA A 60 7.31 3.91 5.30
C ALA A 60 7.83 4.90 6.34
N GLU A 61 7.45 4.72 7.60
CA GLU A 61 8.14 5.37 8.71
C GLU A 61 9.55 4.79 8.82
N ARG A 62 10.54 5.68 8.97
CA ARG A 62 11.95 5.32 8.96
C ARG A 62 12.52 5.31 10.37
N TRP A 63 13.29 4.27 10.66
CA TRP A 63 13.96 4.11 11.94
C TRP A 63 15.41 3.72 11.73
N ARG A 64 16.32 4.45 12.36
CA ARG A 64 17.77 4.23 12.32
C ARG A 64 18.22 3.46 13.56
N TYR A 65 19.17 2.54 13.39
CA TYR A 65 19.91 1.99 14.53
C TYR A 65 20.86 3.05 15.11
N ARG A 66 20.82 3.26 16.43
CA ARG A 66 21.63 4.29 17.12
C ARG A 66 23.14 4.08 17.00
N ASP A 67 23.58 2.86 16.70
CA ASP A 67 24.98 2.53 16.46
C ASP A 67 25.44 2.85 15.02
N GLY A 68 24.58 3.46 14.20
CA GLY A 68 24.88 3.85 12.82
C GLY A 68 24.85 2.70 11.81
N SER A 69 24.45 1.50 12.21
CA SER A 69 24.52 0.30 11.36
C SER A 69 23.37 0.11 10.35
N GLY A 70 22.71 1.21 9.98
CA GLY A 70 21.65 1.23 8.98
C GLY A 70 20.26 1.53 9.54
N GLU A 71 19.23 1.15 8.77
CA GLU A 71 17.83 1.53 8.99
C GLU A 71 16.88 0.36 8.77
N ILE A 72 15.69 0.45 9.36
CA ILE A 72 14.51 -0.32 9.00
C ILE A 72 13.39 0.64 8.60
N GLY A 73 12.41 0.13 7.87
CA GLY A 73 11.14 0.81 7.65
C GLY A 73 9.97 0.02 8.21
N VAL A 74 8.92 0.73 8.64
CA VAL A 74 7.62 0.12 8.97
C VAL A 74 6.52 0.78 8.15
N ILE A 75 5.60 -0.03 7.62
CA ILE A 75 4.45 0.43 6.82
C ILE A 75 3.17 0.05 7.57
N SER A 76 2.57 1.05 8.19
CA SER A 76 1.38 0.97 9.06
C SER A 76 0.07 0.83 8.28
N SER A 77 -0.02 -0.11 7.34
CA SER A 77 -1.13 -0.21 6.39
C SER A 77 -2.52 -0.51 6.98
N VAL A 78 -2.58 -0.94 8.25
CA VAL A 78 -3.82 -1.14 9.00
C VAL A 78 -4.01 -0.05 10.04
N THR A 79 -3.00 0.22 10.85
CA THR A 79 -3.10 1.10 12.03
C THR A 79 -3.01 2.59 11.69
N GLN A 80 -2.41 2.95 10.55
CA GLN A 80 -2.33 4.33 10.06
C GLN A 80 -2.54 4.39 8.54
N ALA A 81 -3.77 4.66 8.12
CA ALA A 81 -4.10 4.73 6.70
C ALA A 81 -3.43 5.95 6.02
N PHE A 82 -2.92 5.72 4.80
CA PHE A 82 -2.24 6.72 3.97
C PHE A 82 -2.98 6.97 2.64
N CYS A 83 -4.32 6.87 2.61
CA CYS A 83 -5.07 7.05 1.36
C CYS A 83 -5.03 8.52 0.87
N ARG A 84 -5.00 9.50 1.77
CA ARG A 84 -4.93 10.94 1.44
C ARG A 84 -3.77 11.32 0.51
N THR A 85 -2.62 10.68 0.67
CA THR A 85 -1.42 10.93 -0.14
C THR A 85 -1.23 9.89 -1.24
N CYS A 86 -2.18 8.96 -1.42
CA CYS A 86 -2.07 7.89 -2.40
C CYS A 86 -2.29 8.43 -3.82
N THR A 87 -1.25 8.39 -4.64
CA THR A 87 -1.23 8.83 -6.05
C THR A 87 -1.18 7.67 -7.03
N ARG A 88 -1.60 6.46 -6.62
CA ARG A 88 -1.46 5.23 -7.41
C ARG A 88 -2.72 4.92 -8.23
N ALA A 89 -2.52 4.65 -9.51
CA ALA A 89 -3.45 3.91 -10.36
C ALA A 89 -2.83 2.54 -10.72
N ARG A 90 -3.66 1.56 -11.08
CA ARG A 90 -3.23 0.20 -11.48
C ARG A 90 -3.96 -0.24 -12.74
N LEU A 91 -3.27 -1.00 -13.58
CA LEU A 91 -3.85 -1.63 -14.76
C LEU A 91 -3.80 -3.14 -14.55
N SER A 92 -4.93 -3.83 -14.66
CA SER A 92 -4.95 -5.30 -14.61
C SER A 92 -4.40 -5.91 -15.89
N THR A 93 -4.12 -7.22 -15.84
CA THR A 93 -3.69 -8.01 -17.01
C THR A 93 -4.75 -8.06 -18.11
N GLU A 94 -6.03 -7.87 -17.77
CA GLU A 94 -7.14 -7.80 -18.74
C GLU A 94 -7.27 -6.42 -19.39
N GLY A 95 -6.53 -5.42 -18.88
CA GLY A 95 -6.54 -4.04 -19.36
C GLY A 95 -7.61 -3.17 -18.70
N MET A 96 -7.99 -3.50 -17.47
CA MET A 96 -8.91 -2.70 -16.65
C MET A 96 -8.13 -1.74 -15.75
N LEU A 97 -8.48 -0.45 -15.78
CA LEU A 97 -7.91 0.58 -14.91
C LEU A 97 -8.62 0.57 -13.55
N TYR A 98 -7.83 0.52 -12.48
CA TYR A 98 -8.29 0.60 -11.09
C TYR A 98 -7.60 1.75 -10.36
N THR A 99 -8.39 2.48 -9.58
CA THR A 99 -7.96 3.65 -8.79
C THR A 99 -7.67 3.32 -7.32
N CYS A 100 -7.91 2.07 -6.92
CA CYS A 100 -7.62 1.55 -5.59
C CYS A 100 -7.18 0.09 -5.66
N LEU A 101 -6.37 -0.32 -4.68
CA LEU A 101 -6.03 -1.73 -4.46
C LEU A 101 -7.25 -2.58 -4.04
N PHE A 102 -8.25 -1.93 -3.45
CA PHE A 102 -9.47 -2.57 -2.93
C PHE A 102 -10.72 -2.19 -3.75
N ALA A 103 -10.54 -1.73 -4.98
CA ALA A 103 -11.65 -1.35 -5.84
C ALA A 103 -12.57 -2.56 -6.11
N MET A 104 -13.87 -2.30 -6.27
CA MET A 104 -14.86 -3.34 -6.61
C MET A 104 -15.09 -3.44 -8.12
N ALA A 105 -14.79 -2.39 -8.86
CA ALA A 105 -14.94 -2.29 -10.30
C ALA A 105 -13.78 -1.50 -10.91
N GLY A 106 -13.50 -1.76 -12.19
CA GLY A 106 -12.49 -1.07 -12.97
C GLY A 106 -13.07 -0.50 -14.25
N TYR A 107 -12.28 0.32 -14.93
CA TYR A 107 -12.66 0.96 -16.20
C TYR A 107 -11.99 0.23 -17.37
N ASP A 108 -12.74 -0.13 -18.41
CA ASP A 108 -12.22 -0.86 -19.57
C ASP A 108 -11.37 0.03 -20.48
N LEU A 109 -10.09 0.18 -20.09
CA LEU A 109 -9.12 0.98 -20.84
C LEU A 109 -8.70 0.25 -22.13
N ARG A 110 -8.65 -1.08 -22.11
CA ARG A 110 -8.34 -1.88 -23.30
C ARG A 110 -9.40 -1.70 -24.40
N GLY A 111 -10.68 -1.74 -24.03
CA GLY A 111 -11.79 -1.49 -24.95
C GLY A 111 -11.70 -0.10 -25.57
N LEU A 112 -11.42 0.93 -24.74
CA LEU A 112 -11.21 2.30 -25.21
C LEU A 112 -10.09 2.38 -26.26
N LEU A 113 -8.91 1.84 -25.95
CA LEU A 113 -7.75 1.85 -26.85
C LEU A 113 -7.99 1.07 -28.15
N ARG A 114 -8.61 -0.12 -28.05
CA ARG A 114 -8.90 -0.96 -29.23
C ARG A 114 -10.07 -0.45 -30.06
N GLY A 115 -10.89 0.44 -29.50
CA GLY A 115 -11.95 1.15 -30.21
C GLY A 115 -11.45 2.25 -31.15
N GLY A 116 -10.13 2.50 -31.20
CA GLY A 116 -9.54 3.51 -32.08
C GLY A 116 -9.55 4.92 -31.52
N SER A 117 -9.73 5.09 -30.20
CA SER A 117 -9.58 6.39 -29.54
C SER A 117 -8.19 6.98 -29.78
N SER A 118 -8.14 8.28 -30.04
CA SER A 118 -6.91 9.05 -30.09
C SER A 118 -6.23 9.15 -28.72
N ASP A 119 -4.96 9.56 -28.71
CA ASP A 119 -4.21 9.81 -27.47
C ASP A 119 -4.88 10.88 -26.60
N GLN A 120 -5.45 11.92 -27.22
CA GLN A 120 -6.16 12.97 -26.50
C GLN A 120 -7.42 12.44 -25.82
N GLU A 121 -8.24 11.67 -26.53
CA GLU A 121 -9.47 11.08 -25.97
C GLU A 121 -9.16 10.10 -24.84
N THR A 122 -8.07 9.34 -24.98
CA THR A 122 -7.58 8.41 -23.95
C THR A 122 -7.10 9.16 -22.71
N SER A 123 -6.28 10.20 -22.90
CA SER A 123 -5.79 11.07 -21.82
C SER A 123 -6.95 11.73 -21.08
N ASP A 124 -7.93 12.27 -21.80
CA ASP A 124 -9.10 12.91 -21.21
C ASP A 124 -9.97 11.91 -20.43
N ALA A 125 -10.11 10.67 -20.92
CA ALA A 125 -10.81 9.61 -20.20
C ALA A 125 -10.12 9.27 -18.88
N ILE A 126 -8.79 9.09 -18.89
CA ILE A 126 -8.00 8.81 -17.69
C ILE A 126 -8.08 10.00 -16.71
N ALA A 127 -7.98 11.23 -17.21
CA ALA A 127 -8.08 12.43 -16.39
C ALA A 127 -9.45 12.53 -15.69
N ARG A 128 -10.54 12.27 -16.41
CA ARG A 128 -11.89 12.23 -15.82
C ARG A 128 -12.03 11.15 -14.75
N ILE A 129 -11.52 9.94 -15.00
CA ILE A 129 -11.51 8.86 -14.02
C ILE A 129 -10.75 9.27 -12.77
N TRP A 130 -9.56 9.87 -12.94
CA TRP A 130 -8.72 10.28 -11.83
C TRP A 130 -9.33 11.44 -11.03
N GLN A 131 -9.94 12.43 -11.69
CA GLN A 131 -10.62 13.55 -11.02
C GLN A 131 -11.86 13.11 -10.24
N ALA A 132 -12.57 12.08 -10.72
CA ALA A 132 -13.73 11.51 -10.03
C ALA A 132 -13.36 10.52 -8.90
N ARG A 133 -12.06 10.19 -8.76
CA ARG A 133 -11.57 9.22 -7.77
C ARG A 133 -11.87 9.68 -6.36
N THR A 134 -12.58 8.83 -5.61
CA THR A 134 -12.88 9.02 -4.18
C THR A 134 -12.38 7.87 -3.31
N ASP A 135 -11.60 6.96 -3.90
CA ASP A 135 -11.11 5.76 -3.23
C ASP A 135 -10.22 6.05 -2.02
N ARG A 136 -10.66 5.56 -0.87
CA ARG A 136 -9.95 5.67 0.41
C ARG A 136 -10.23 4.49 1.33
N TYR A 137 -10.22 3.28 0.76
CA TYR A 137 -10.67 2.06 1.44
C TYR A 137 -10.06 1.91 2.83
N SER A 138 -8.74 2.01 2.99
CA SER A 138 -8.10 1.83 4.29
C SER A 138 -8.51 2.89 5.33
N GLU A 139 -8.96 4.08 4.92
CA GLU A 139 -9.48 5.11 5.84
C GLU A 139 -10.92 4.85 6.28
N ILE A 140 -11.75 4.31 5.38
CA ILE A 140 -13.17 4.03 5.62
C ILE A 140 -13.42 2.56 6.00
N ARG A 141 -12.34 1.82 6.26
CA ARG A 141 -12.41 0.40 6.61
C ARG A 141 -13.13 0.25 7.94
N THR A 142 -14.26 -0.44 7.90
CA THR A 142 -15.09 -0.86 9.03
C THR A 142 -15.35 -2.35 8.89
N ALA A 143 -15.90 -2.97 9.93
CA ALA A 143 -16.33 -4.38 9.86
C ALA A 143 -17.33 -4.65 8.72
N GLU A 144 -18.09 -3.63 8.28
CA GLU A 144 -19.06 -3.75 7.18
C GLU A 144 -18.42 -3.56 5.80
N THR A 145 -17.47 -2.63 5.63
CA THR A 145 -16.79 -2.45 4.34
C THR A 145 -15.78 -3.57 4.04
N ALA A 146 -15.30 -4.28 5.07
CA ALA A 146 -14.47 -5.48 4.92
C ALA A 146 -15.20 -6.64 4.21
N LYS A 147 -16.54 -6.71 4.32
CA LYS A 147 -17.37 -7.77 3.71
C LYS A 147 -17.61 -7.59 2.21
N LEU A 148 -17.27 -6.42 1.66
CA LEU A 148 -17.48 -6.15 0.24
C LEU A 148 -16.54 -7.00 -0.61
N ARG A 149 -17.06 -7.51 -1.74
CA ARG A 149 -16.25 -8.28 -2.69
C ARG A 149 -15.31 -7.35 -3.43
N LYS A 150 -14.04 -7.40 -3.03
CA LYS A 150 -12.93 -6.63 -3.59
C LYS A 150 -12.25 -7.42 -4.71
N ILE A 151 -11.57 -6.71 -5.61
CA ILE A 151 -10.60 -7.35 -6.51
C ILE A 151 -9.43 -7.95 -5.72
N GLU A 152 -8.90 -9.05 -6.22
CA GLU A 152 -7.73 -9.71 -5.65
C GLU A 152 -6.44 -9.02 -6.11
N MET A 153 -5.42 -8.92 -5.23
CA MET A 153 -4.14 -8.30 -5.62
C MET A 153 -3.49 -9.02 -6.79
N SER A 154 -3.55 -10.35 -6.79
CA SER A 154 -3.02 -11.21 -7.86
C SER A 154 -3.61 -10.86 -9.23
N TYR A 155 -4.84 -10.34 -9.26
CA TYR A 155 -5.51 -9.94 -10.50
C TYR A 155 -5.04 -8.57 -11.02
N ILE A 156 -4.58 -7.67 -10.14
CA ILE A 156 -4.11 -6.32 -10.48
C ILE A 156 -2.59 -6.13 -10.31
N GLY A 157 -1.84 -7.22 -10.46
CA GLY A 157 -0.36 -7.21 -10.49
C GLY A 157 0.30 -6.92 -9.14
N GLY A 158 -0.34 -7.32 -8.04
CA GLY A 158 0.23 -7.33 -6.69
C GLY A 158 0.48 -8.73 -6.16
#